data_AF-A0A6M0CDP6-F1
#
_entry.id   AF-A0A6M0CDP6-F1
#
_cell.length_a   1.000
_cell.length_b   1.000
_cell.length_c   1.000
_cell.angle_alpha   90.00
_cell.angle_beta   90.00
_cell.angle_gamma   90.00
#
_symmetry.space_group_name_H-M   'P 1'
#
loop_
_entity.id
_entity.type
_entity.pdbx_description
1 polymer ?
#
loop_
_entity_poly.entity_id
_entity_poly.type
_entity_poly.pdbx_seq_one_letter_code
_entity_poly.pdbx_strand_id
1 'polypeptide(L)'
;MKLTHVLAFFAFATIISCNGTSSKQNVKMEKQLIEEKNYPKTNNYPEADRSDSDMEKDFVNAYNDSDKKELTALNAIITSRDWVVYNDNLGRPIKRNRIAVVTAQIEDRCFLQHLFFQQDAQGSNYGKTYVSDVYGWKEFDCSLKN
;
A
#
# COMPACT_ATOMS: atom_id res chain seq x y z
N MET A 1 9.21 67.60 31.85
CA MET A 1 8.26 67.39 30.73
C MET A 1 8.04 65.88 30.57
N LYS A 2 6.81 65.39 30.86
CA LYS A 2 6.16 64.09 30.48
C LYS A 2 6.88 62.76 30.85
N LEU A 3 6.40 61.90 31.78
CA LEU A 3 5.23 60.96 31.72
C LEU A 3 5.13 60.27 30.34
N THR A 4 5.14 58.94 30.13
CA THR A 4 4.34 57.85 30.73
C THR A 4 4.83 56.51 30.15
N HIS A 5 4.34 55.42 30.75
CA HIS A 5 4.57 53.98 30.56
C HIS A 5 4.46 53.41 29.13
N VAL A 6 5.03 52.20 28.91
CA VAL A 6 4.29 50.91 28.76
C VAL A 6 5.22 49.83 28.18
N LEU A 7 5.23 48.66 28.85
CA LEU A 7 5.80 47.39 28.39
C LEU A 7 5.24 46.95 27.02
N ALA A 8 6.09 46.37 26.17
CA ALA A 8 5.64 45.41 25.17
C ALA A 8 6.64 44.26 25.06
N PHE A 9 6.33 43.17 25.79
CA PHE A 9 6.81 41.82 25.48
C PHE A 9 6.34 41.47 24.06
N PHE A 10 7.26 41.21 23.14
CA PHE A 10 6.96 40.44 21.93
C PHE A 10 7.74 39.13 21.98
N ALA A 11 7.14 38.15 22.66
CA ALA A 11 7.41 36.75 22.42
C ALA A 11 6.82 36.40 21.05
N PHE A 12 7.65 36.42 20.00
CA PHE A 12 7.29 35.75 18.75
C PHE A 12 7.55 34.26 18.92
N ALA A 13 6.56 33.57 19.47
CA ALA A 13 6.39 32.15 19.28
C ALA A 13 6.12 31.93 17.78
N THR A 14 7.15 31.56 17.01
CA THR A 14 6.92 30.96 15.70
C THR A 14 6.35 29.57 15.94
N ILE A 15 5.04 29.53 15.83
CA ILE A 15 4.20 28.35 15.86
C ILE A 15 4.78 27.34 14.88
N ILE A 16 5.28 26.22 15.43
CA ILE A 16 5.52 24.98 14.71
C ILE A 16 4.16 24.56 14.15
N SER A 17 3.92 24.86 12.87
CA SER A 17 2.69 24.46 12.20
C SER A 17 3.01 23.45 11.11
N CYS A 18 2.42 22.26 11.30
CA CYS A 18 2.05 21.27 10.31
C CYS A 18 3.13 20.35 9.74
N ASN A 19 3.46 19.28 10.48
CA ASN A 19 3.75 17.97 9.91
C ASN A 19 2.72 16.93 10.40
N GLY A 20 1.44 17.22 10.19
CA GLY A 20 0.31 16.36 10.56
C GLY A 20 -0.18 15.45 9.41
N THR A 21 0.50 15.44 8.27
CA THR A 21 0.08 14.70 7.06
C THR A 21 0.58 13.25 7.08
N SER A 22 1.82 13.01 7.52
CA SER A 22 2.38 11.65 7.58
C SER A 22 1.68 10.76 8.60
N SER A 23 1.22 11.32 9.75
CA SER A 23 0.53 10.52 10.75
C SER A 23 -0.85 10.06 10.28
N LYS A 24 -1.60 10.92 9.57
CA LYS A 24 -2.94 10.57 9.07
C LYS A 24 -2.92 9.49 7.99
N GLN A 25 -1.91 9.49 7.11
CA GLN A 25 -1.73 8.45 6.09
C GLN A 25 -1.26 7.12 6.69
N ASN A 26 -0.31 7.14 7.64
CA ASN A 26 0.08 5.94 8.37
C ASN A 26 -1.11 5.33 9.14
N VAL A 27 -1.92 6.16 9.80
CA VAL A 27 -3.13 5.72 10.48
C VAL A 27 -4.17 5.18 9.50
N LYS A 28 -4.27 5.69 8.27
CA LYS A 28 -5.18 5.15 7.24
C LYS A 28 -4.75 3.76 6.77
N MET A 29 -3.46 3.54 6.55
CA MET A 29 -2.92 2.21 6.23
C MET A 29 -3.04 1.26 7.40
N GLU A 30 -2.69 1.69 8.61
CA GLU A 30 -2.79 0.88 9.82
C GLU A 30 -4.25 0.53 10.11
N LYS A 31 -5.19 1.43 9.85
CA LYS A 31 -6.62 1.16 9.95
C LYS A 31 -7.13 0.21 8.86
N GLN A 32 -6.68 0.34 7.61
CA GLN A 32 -6.93 -0.66 6.56
C GLN A 32 -6.36 -2.03 6.95
N LEU A 33 -5.12 -2.07 7.46
CA LEU A 33 -4.45 -3.27 7.98
C LEU A 33 -5.19 -3.90 9.18
N ILE A 34 -5.81 -3.09 10.05
CA ILE A 34 -6.56 -3.57 11.23
C ILE A 34 -7.98 -4.02 10.87
N GLU A 35 -8.67 -3.34 9.96
CA GLU A 35 -9.97 -3.79 9.42
C GLU A 35 -9.80 -5.08 8.59
N GLU A 36 -8.66 -5.26 7.90
CA GLU A 36 -8.33 -6.47 7.14
C GLU A 36 -7.74 -7.61 7.99
N LYS A 37 -7.19 -7.34 9.19
CA LYS A 37 -6.83 -8.42 10.14
C LYS A 37 -8.04 -9.23 10.63
N ASN A 38 -9.26 -8.76 10.37
CA ASN A 38 -10.51 -9.47 10.59
C ASN A 38 -11.10 -10.05 9.30
N TYR A 39 -10.30 -10.44 8.29
CA TYR A 39 -10.83 -11.30 7.23
C TYR A 39 -11.37 -12.59 7.86
N PRO A 40 -12.69 -12.84 7.82
CA PRO A 40 -13.25 -14.05 8.40
C PRO A 40 -12.67 -15.25 7.65
N LYS A 41 -12.27 -16.29 8.40
CA LYS A 41 -11.93 -17.61 7.86
C LYS A 41 -13.13 -18.18 7.10
N THR A 42 -13.30 -17.77 5.85
CA THR A 42 -14.32 -18.30 4.95
C THR A 42 -13.61 -18.83 3.71
N ASN A 43 -14.22 -19.79 3.03
CA ASN A 43 -13.74 -20.38 1.78
C ASN A 43 -13.91 -19.42 0.58
N ASN A 44 -14.00 -18.13 0.83
CA ASN A 44 -14.38 -17.16 -0.19
C ASN A 44 -13.13 -16.54 -0.80
N TYR A 45 -13.12 -16.54 -2.12
CA TYR A 45 -12.21 -15.75 -2.94
C TYR A 45 -12.31 -14.26 -2.57
N PRO A 46 -11.22 -13.49 -2.60
CA PRO A 46 -11.28 -12.07 -2.26
C PRO A 46 -12.21 -11.31 -3.21
N GLU A 47 -13.02 -10.40 -2.68
CA GLU A 47 -13.74 -9.43 -3.51
C GLU A 47 -12.78 -8.34 -3.96
N ALA A 48 -12.83 -7.99 -5.24
CA ALA A 48 -12.04 -6.89 -5.79
C ALA A 48 -12.65 -5.55 -5.37
N ASP A 49 -11.85 -4.62 -4.84
CA ASP A 49 -12.31 -3.22 -4.69
C ASP A 49 -12.44 -2.54 -6.06
N ARG A 50 -11.60 -2.97 -7.02
CA ARG A 50 -11.71 -2.60 -8.43
C ARG A 50 -11.17 -3.72 -9.32
N SER A 51 -11.61 -3.73 -10.58
CA SER A 51 -10.99 -4.55 -11.63
C SER A 51 -10.20 -3.66 -12.58
N ASP A 52 -8.99 -4.09 -12.93
CA ASP A 52 -8.10 -3.40 -13.86
C ASP A 52 -7.15 -4.42 -14.50
N SER A 53 -7.52 -4.93 -15.67
CA SER A 53 -6.85 -6.08 -16.30
C SER A 53 -5.37 -5.84 -16.59
N ASP A 54 -5.01 -4.60 -16.95
CA ASP A 54 -3.62 -4.25 -17.25
C ASP A 54 -2.78 -4.23 -15.97
N MET A 55 -3.32 -3.67 -14.88
CA MET A 55 -2.65 -3.65 -13.59
C MET A 55 -2.58 -5.04 -12.95
N GLU A 56 -3.63 -5.83 -13.05
CA GLU A 56 -3.67 -7.21 -12.55
C GLU A 56 -2.63 -8.08 -13.28
N LYS A 57 -2.53 -7.94 -14.61
CA LYS A 57 -1.49 -8.59 -15.41
C LYS A 57 -0.09 -8.13 -15.02
N ASP A 58 0.10 -6.83 -14.80
CA ASP A 58 1.37 -6.29 -14.32
C ASP A 58 1.76 -6.85 -12.94
N PHE A 59 0.80 -7.05 -12.05
CA PHE A 59 1.03 -7.66 -10.73
C PHE A 59 1.39 -9.14 -10.82
N VAL A 60 0.72 -9.91 -11.69
CA VAL A 60 1.10 -11.32 -11.96
C VAL A 60 2.52 -11.39 -12.51
N ASN A 61 2.88 -10.51 -13.45
CA ASN A 61 4.24 -10.46 -13.99
C ASN A 61 5.26 -10.06 -12.93
N ALA A 62 4.97 -9.02 -12.14
CA ALA A 62 5.83 -8.56 -11.05
C ALA A 62 6.09 -9.66 -9.99
N TYR A 63 5.09 -10.50 -9.72
CA TYR A 63 5.24 -11.67 -8.86
C TYR A 63 6.14 -12.72 -9.51
N ASN A 64 5.85 -13.11 -10.75
CA ASN A 64 6.58 -14.15 -11.47
C ASN A 64 8.02 -13.74 -11.85
N ASP A 65 8.32 -12.44 -11.88
CA ASP A 65 9.66 -11.89 -12.06
C ASP A 65 10.41 -11.70 -10.72
N SER A 66 9.74 -11.84 -9.58
CA SER A 66 10.35 -11.62 -8.28
C SER A 66 11.31 -12.74 -7.90
N ASP A 67 12.49 -12.40 -7.38
CA ASP A 67 13.42 -13.34 -6.76
C ASP A 67 12.84 -14.01 -5.50
N LYS A 68 11.71 -13.49 -4.98
CA LYS A 68 10.97 -14.02 -3.83
C LYS A 68 9.89 -15.04 -4.23
N LYS A 69 9.79 -15.42 -5.50
CA LYS A 69 8.75 -16.35 -5.95
C LYS A 69 9.07 -17.77 -5.46
N GLU A 70 8.13 -18.32 -4.71
CA GLU A 70 8.14 -19.75 -4.34
C GLU A 70 7.08 -20.52 -5.15
N LEU A 71 6.13 -19.79 -5.75
CA LEU A 71 4.96 -20.30 -6.46
C LEU A 71 4.86 -19.67 -7.85
N THR A 72 3.98 -20.19 -8.70
CA THR A 72 3.61 -19.57 -9.98
C THR A 72 2.33 -18.76 -9.80
N ALA A 73 2.36 -17.45 -10.01
CA ALA A 73 1.15 -16.62 -10.00
C ALA A 73 0.28 -16.89 -11.22
N LEU A 74 -1.02 -17.02 -10.98
CA LEU A 74 -2.06 -17.28 -11.98
C LEU A 74 -2.90 -16.03 -12.27
N ASN A 75 -3.29 -15.31 -11.21
CA ASN A 75 -4.18 -14.15 -11.28
C ASN A 75 -3.87 -13.20 -10.11
N ALA A 76 -4.26 -11.94 -10.26
CA ALA A 76 -4.18 -10.91 -9.22
C ALA A 76 -5.53 -10.21 -9.07
N ILE A 77 -5.86 -9.86 -7.83
CA ILE A 77 -7.10 -9.17 -7.46
C ILE A 77 -6.71 -7.90 -6.71
N ILE A 78 -7.15 -6.76 -7.20
CA ILE A 78 -6.89 -5.49 -6.54
C ILE A 78 -7.88 -5.32 -5.39
N THR A 79 -7.41 -5.54 -4.17
CA THR A 79 -8.23 -5.43 -2.96
C THR A 79 -8.15 -4.05 -2.32
N SER A 80 -7.27 -3.15 -2.78
CA SER A 80 -7.21 -1.77 -2.31
C SER A 80 -7.65 -0.75 -3.35
N ARG A 81 -8.35 0.30 -2.89
CA ARG A 81 -8.90 1.36 -3.74
C ARG A 81 -7.89 2.25 -4.43
N ASP A 82 -6.87 2.66 -3.70
CA ASP A 82 -5.90 3.65 -4.15
C ASP A 82 -4.47 3.13 -3.94
N TRP A 83 -3.56 3.71 -4.71
CA TRP A 83 -2.13 3.66 -4.39
C TRP A 83 -1.87 4.53 -3.16
N VAL A 84 -1.10 4.01 -2.21
CA VAL A 84 -0.54 4.82 -1.12
C VAL A 84 0.77 5.41 -1.60
N VAL A 85 0.80 6.74 -1.76
CA VAL A 85 2.00 7.47 -2.18
C VAL A 85 2.80 7.89 -0.95
N TYR A 86 4.10 7.58 -0.97
CA TYR A 86 5.06 8.04 0.03
C TYR A 86 5.87 9.19 -0.56
N ASN A 87 6.03 10.23 0.25
CA ASN A 87 6.73 11.44 -0.12
C ASN A 87 7.98 11.62 0.75
N ASP A 88 8.97 12.32 0.23
CA ASP A 88 10.09 12.82 1.03
C ASP A 88 9.69 14.02 1.90
N ASN A 89 10.66 14.55 2.66
CA ASN A 89 10.45 15.70 3.55
C ASN A 89 10.07 17.00 2.83
N LEU A 90 10.20 17.06 1.50
CA LEU A 90 9.79 18.20 0.67
C LEU A 90 8.44 17.96 -0.01
N GLY A 91 7.77 16.84 0.30
CA GLY A 91 6.48 16.48 -0.28
C GLY A 91 6.57 15.87 -1.68
N ARG A 92 7.78 15.53 -2.16
CA ARG A 92 7.96 14.92 -3.49
C ARG A 92 7.71 13.42 -3.42
N PRO A 93 6.95 12.83 -4.36
CA PRO A 93 6.77 11.38 -4.40
C PRO A 93 8.10 10.64 -4.55
N ILE A 94 8.32 9.63 -3.72
CA ILE A 94 9.49 8.75 -3.78
C ILE A 94 9.12 7.32 -4.17
N LYS A 95 7.93 6.87 -3.80
CA LYS A 95 7.38 5.55 -4.16
C LYS A 95 5.88 5.51 -3.91
N ARG A 96 5.24 4.45 -4.39
CA ARG A 96 3.86 4.13 -4.06
C ARG A 96 3.66 2.63 -3.87
N ASN A 97 2.77 2.27 -2.95
CA ASN A 97 2.42 0.89 -2.68
C ASN A 97 0.94 0.63 -2.92
N ARG A 98 0.62 -0.60 -3.29
CA ARG A 98 -0.75 -1.09 -3.41
C ARG A 98 -0.86 -2.51 -2.88
N ILE A 99 -2.01 -2.82 -2.32
CA ILE A 99 -2.32 -4.17 -1.86
C ILE A 99 -3.11 -4.88 -2.96
N ALA A 100 -2.68 -6.09 -3.27
CA ALA A 100 -3.46 -7.03 -4.06
C ALA A 100 -3.28 -8.44 -3.50
N VAL A 101 -4.25 -9.29 -3.84
CA VAL A 101 -4.15 -10.72 -3.58
C VAL A 101 -3.77 -11.41 -4.88
N VAL A 102 -2.74 -12.24 -4.86
CA VAL A 102 -2.38 -13.10 -5.98
C VAL A 102 -2.80 -14.52 -5.68
N THR A 103 -3.50 -15.15 -6.62
CA THR A 103 -3.64 -16.60 -6.63
C THR A 103 -2.38 -17.20 -7.23
N ALA A 104 -1.74 -18.12 -6.52
CA ALA A 104 -0.54 -18.80 -6.98
C ALA A 104 -0.66 -20.31 -6.79
N GLN A 105 0.10 -21.07 -7.56
CA GLN A 105 0.07 -22.53 -7.57
C GLN A 105 1.48 -23.11 -7.45
N ILE A 106 1.57 -24.24 -6.77
CA ILE A 106 2.70 -25.18 -6.81
C ILE A 106 2.13 -26.59 -6.88
N GLU A 107 2.52 -27.33 -7.91
CA GLU A 107 1.97 -28.66 -8.19
C GLU A 107 0.42 -28.62 -8.19
N ASP A 108 -0.23 -29.42 -7.35
CA ASP A 108 -1.68 -29.50 -7.24
C ASP A 108 -2.28 -28.63 -6.11
N ARG A 109 -1.48 -27.71 -5.54
CA ARG A 109 -1.88 -26.86 -4.41
C ARG A 109 -1.95 -25.40 -4.81
N CYS A 110 -3.02 -24.72 -4.39
CA CYS A 110 -3.27 -23.32 -4.72
C CYS A 110 -3.30 -22.47 -3.46
N PHE A 111 -2.77 -21.25 -3.58
CA PHE A 111 -2.59 -20.32 -2.48
C PHE A 111 -3.08 -18.93 -2.86
N LEU A 112 -3.75 -18.26 -1.93
CA LEU A 112 -3.97 -16.82 -1.97
C LEU A 112 -2.83 -16.17 -1.21
N GLN A 113 -2.13 -15.22 -1.82
CA GLN A 113 -1.06 -14.45 -1.20
C GLN A 113 -1.42 -12.97 -1.17
N HIS A 114 -1.40 -12.38 0.02
CA HIS A 114 -1.58 -10.95 0.21
C HIS A 114 -0.23 -10.25 0.09
N LEU A 115 -0.14 -9.35 -0.90
CA LEU A 115 1.12 -8.77 -1.35
C LEU A 115 1.05 -7.24 -1.35
N PHE A 116 2.18 -6.65 -1.02
CA PHE A 116 2.44 -5.24 -1.34
C PHE A 116 3.19 -5.16 -2.66
N PHE A 117 2.56 -4.55 -3.65
CA PHE A 117 3.19 -4.15 -4.89
C PHE A 117 3.69 -2.72 -4.76
N GLN A 118 4.95 -2.48 -5.11
CA GLN A 118 5.60 -1.17 -5.03
C GLN A 118 6.06 -0.71 -6.41
N GLN A 119 6.01 0.60 -6.62
CA GLN A 119 6.69 1.28 -7.71
C GLN A 119 7.45 2.48 -7.16
N ASP A 120 8.71 2.62 -7.54
CA ASP A 120 9.52 3.78 -7.19
C ASP A 120 9.25 4.94 -8.13
N ALA A 121 9.31 6.16 -7.61
CA ALA A 121 9.15 7.37 -8.41
C ALA A 121 10.38 7.58 -9.30
N GLN A 122 10.15 7.94 -10.56
CA GLN A 122 11.15 8.25 -11.57
C GLN A 122 10.77 9.57 -12.24
N GLY A 123 11.20 10.68 -11.64
CA GLY A 123 10.82 12.02 -12.09
C GLY A 123 9.33 12.27 -11.91
N SER A 124 8.60 12.51 -13.00
CA SER A 124 7.15 12.73 -12.99
C SER A 124 6.31 11.44 -13.11
N ASN A 125 6.95 10.28 -13.24
CA ASN A 125 6.29 8.98 -13.44
C ASN A 125 6.68 7.98 -12.34
N TYR A 126 6.06 6.81 -12.38
CA TYR A 126 6.44 5.66 -11.56
C TYR A 126 7.08 4.58 -12.45
N GLY A 127 8.09 3.90 -11.91
CA GLY A 127 8.83 2.85 -12.59
C GLY A 127 8.08 1.51 -12.63
N LYS A 128 8.85 0.44 -12.91
CA LYS A 128 8.34 -0.94 -12.95
C LYS A 128 7.76 -1.35 -11.60
N THR A 129 6.67 -2.11 -11.62
CA THR A 129 6.10 -2.74 -10.43
C THR A 129 6.93 -3.92 -9.97
N TYR A 130 7.08 -4.08 -8.66
CA TYR A 130 7.69 -5.25 -8.05
C TYR A 130 7.03 -5.58 -6.71
N VAL A 131 7.21 -6.82 -6.26
CA VAL A 131 6.74 -7.26 -4.94
C VAL A 131 7.67 -6.71 -3.86
N SER A 132 7.18 -5.79 -3.03
CA SER A 132 7.95 -5.29 -1.89
C SER A 132 7.89 -6.26 -0.71
N ASP A 133 6.70 -6.79 -0.41
CA ASP A 133 6.48 -7.62 0.77
C ASP A 133 5.31 -8.61 0.62
N VAL A 134 5.37 -9.69 1.40
CA VAL A 134 4.35 -10.74 1.50
C VAL A 134 3.93 -10.83 2.97
N TYR A 135 2.67 -10.54 3.28
CA TYR A 135 2.24 -10.45 4.69
C TYR A 135 1.17 -11.46 5.10
N GLY A 136 0.73 -12.30 4.17
CA GLY A 136 -0.17 -13.41 4.48
C GLY A 136 -0.34 -14.35 3.31
N TRP A 137 -0.51 -15.63 3.60
CA TRP A 137 -0.86 -16.63 2.61
C TRP A 137 -1.81 -17.67 3.20
N LYS A 138 -2.66 -18.24 2.35
CA LYS A 138 -3.63 -19.26 2.72
C LYS A 138 -3.83 -20.22 1.55
N GLU A 139 -3.81 -21.52 1.81
CA GLU A 139 -4.20 -22.54 0.85
C GLU A 139 -5.71 -22.45 0.54
N PHE A 140 -6.08 -22.61 -0.72
CA PHE A 140 -7.47 -22.60 -1.16
C PHE A 140 -7.71 -23.70 -2.21
N ASP A 141 -8.98 -24.02 -2.41
CA ASP A 141 -9.38 -24.98 -3.44
C ASP A 141 -9.05 -24.44 -4.83
N CYS A 142 -8.17 -25.15 -5.55
CA CYS A 142 -7.76 -24.83 -6.91
C CYS A 142 -8.93 -24.72 -7.92
N SER A 143 -10.11 -25.28 -7.62
CA SER A 143 -11.31 -25.12 -8.44
C SER A 143 -11.83 -23.68 -8.48
N LEU A 144 -11.42 -22.83 -7.53
CA LEU A 144 -11.88 -21.44 -7.37
C LEU A 144 -10.96 -20.39 -8.03
N LYS A 145 -9.98 -20.81 -8.82
CA LYS A 145 -8.94 -19.95 -9.44
C LYS A 145 -9.43 -18.93 -10.49
N ASN A 146 -10.75 -18.76 -10.64
CA ASN A 146 -11.37 -17.97 -11.71
C ASN A 146 -11.23 -16.47 -11.46
#